data_AF-A0A0D2N585-F1
#
_entry.id   AF-A0A0D2N585-F1
#
_cell.length_a   1.000
_cell.length_b   1.000
_cell.length_c   1.000
_cell.angle_alpha   90.00
_cell.angle_beta   90.00
_cell.angle_gamma   90.00
#
_symmetry.space_group_name_H-M   'P 1'
#
loop_
_entity.id
_entity.type
_entity.pdbx_description
1 polymer ?
#
loop_
_entity_poly.entity_id
_entity_poly.type
_entity_poly.pdbx_seq_one_letter_code
_entity_poly.pdbx_strand_id
1 'polypeptide(L)'
;MKLSILTALALLPVLSCAVNVSFDTVYDNASESLDNVACSTGTNGLITRGFTTFGTLPTFPRIGGAPAITGFNSAACGSCWNLTFTNGQGKSTSITITAIDVATPDFNIGLTAMNDIGKLGTRLFLQSICCTAY
;
A
#
# COMPACT_ATOMS: atom_id res chain seq x y z
N MET A 1 11.66 -49.85 -5.44
CA MET A 1 11.53 -48.69 -6.34
C MET A 1 11.22 -47.47 -5.48
N LYS A 2 12.15 -46.51 -5.37
CA LYS A 2 11.99 -45.30 -4.54
C LYS A 2 11.41 -44.21 -5.44
N LEU A 3 10.16 -43.81 -5.23
CA LEU A 3 9.55 -42.67 -5.92
C LEU A 3 10.09 -41.38 -5.27
N SER A 4 10.97 -40.67 -5.98
CA SER A 4 11.36 -39.31 -5.61
C SER A 4 10.26 -38.34 -6.08
N ILE A 5 9.61 -37.67 -5.13
CA ILE A 5 8.60 -36.64 -5.40
C ILE A 5 9.34 -35.34 -5.74
N LEU A 6 9.29 -34.91 -7.00
CA LEU A 6 9.70 -33.57 -7.42
C LEU A 6 8.56 -32.60 -7.08
N THR A 7 8.71 -31.81 -6.01
CA THR A 7 7.83 -30.67 -5.72
C THR A 7 8.05 -29.59 -6.79
N ALA A 8 7.08 -29.43 -7.69
CA ALA A 8 7.05 -28.32 -8.64
C ALA A 8 6.75 -27.01 -7.90
N LEU A 9 7.74 -26.11 -7.84
CA LEU A 9 7.56 -24.75 -7.33
C LEU A 9 6.79 -23.97 -8.41
N ALA A 10 5.48 -23.77 -8.23
CA ALA A 10 4.68 -22.97 -9.14
C ALA A 10 5.13 -21.50 -9.05
N LEU A 11 5.87 -21.01 -10.06
CA LEU A 11 6.08 -19.58 -10.23
C LEU A 11 4.75 -18.96 -10.67
N LEU A 12 4.07 -18.30 -9.73
CA LEU A 12 2.96 -17.41 -10.07
C LEU A 12 3.53 -16.23 -10.87
N PRO A 13 3.05 -15.97 -12.11
CA PRO A 13 3.47 -14.79 -12.85
C PRO A 13 3.06 -13.54 -12.07
N VAL A 14 4.03 -12.73 -11.67
CA VAL A 14 3.78 -11.41 -11.07
C VAL A 14 3.28 -10.50 -12.20
N LEU A 15 1.96 -10.25 -12.27
CA LEU A 15 1.43 -9.23 -13.16
C LEU A 15 1.96 -7.86 -12.70
N SER A 16 2.82 -7.27 -13.50
CA SER A 16 3.27 -5.88 -13.33
C SER A 16 2.35 -4.96 -14.12
N CYS A 17 1.44 -4.25 -13.46
CA CYS A 17 0.62 -3.22 -14.09
C CYS A 17 1.24 -1.83 -13.84
N ALA A 18 1.28 -0.99 -14.86
CA ALA A 18 1.68 0.40 -14.69
C ALA A 18 0.52 1.17 -14.03
N VAL A 19 0.76 1.75 -12.86
CA VAL A 19 -0.19 2.59 -12.12
C VAL A 19 0.41 3.98 -11.93
N ASN A 20 -0.43 4.97 -11.69
CA ASN A 20 0.02 6.27 -11.23
C ASN A 20 0.06 6.28 -9.70
N VAL A 21 0.97 7.05 -9.12
CA VAL A 21 0.94 7.33 -7.69
C VAL A 21 1.08 8.82 -7.54
N SER A 22 0.15 9.42 -6.84
CA SER A 22 0.21 10.82 -6.40
C SER A 22 0.60 10.88 -4.92
N PHE A 23 0.78 12.09 -4.41
CA PHE A 23 1.01 12.29 -2.99
C PHE A 23 0.06 13.32 -2.40
N ASP A 24 -0.19 13.18 -1.09
CA ASP A 24 -0.85 14.17 -0.26
C ASP A 24 -0.12 14.27 1.07
N THR A 25 0.26 15.49 1.45
CA THR A 25 0.98 15.77 2.69
C THR A 25 0.16 15.50 3.95
N VAL A 26 -1.16 15.35 3.85
CA VAL A 26 -2.01 14.94 4.98
C VAL A 26 -1.55 13.60 5.56
N TYR A 27 -1.09 12.68 4.71
CA TYR A 27 -0.60 11.36 5.13
C TYR A 27 0.75 11.42 5.86
N ASP A 28 1.43 12.57 5.88
CA ASP A 28 2.62 12.82 6.68
C ASP A 28 2.29 13.47 8.04
N ASN A 29 1.03 13.82 8.31
CA ASN A 29 0.60 14.40 9.58
C ASN A 29 0.32 13.30 10.61
N ALA A 30 1.26 13.05 11.53
CA ALA A 30 1.12 12.04 12.58
C ALA A 30 -0.09 12.26 13.53
N SER A 31 -0.55 13.51 13.66
CA SER A 31 -1.67 13.88 14.53
C SER A 31 -3.03 13.79 13.82
N GLU A 32 -3.05 13.51 12.52
CA GLU A 32 -4.28 13.38 11.75
C GLU A 32 -5.11 12.20 12.26
N SER A 33 -6.42 12.40 12.47
CA SER A 33 -7.30 11.37 12.99
C SER A 33 -7.62 10.33 11.92
N LEU A 34 -7.67 9.05 12.33
CA LEU A 34 -8.20 8.00 11.48
C LEU A 34 -9.71 8.14 11.20
N ASP A 35 -10.43 8.99 11.94
CA ASP A 35 -11.84 9.29 11.65
C ASP A 35 -12.05 9.99 10.30
N ASN A 36 -10.99 10.63 9.78
CA ASN A 36 -11.06 11.43 8.55
C ASN A 36 -10.84 10.61 7.27
N VAL A 37 -10.63 9.29 7.39
CA VAL A 37 -10.40 8.38 6.25
C VAL A 37 -11.39 7.24 6.22
N ALA A 38 -11.52 6.58 5.06
CA ALA A 38 -12.46 5.48 4.88
C ALA A 38 -12.21 4.27 5.80
N CYS A 39 -10.96 4.05 6.23
CA CYS A 39 -10.60 2.98 7.16
C CYS A 39 -10.64 3.39 8.63
N SER A 40 -11.61 4.22 9.00
CA SER A 40 -11.88 4.66 10.37
C SER A 40 -12.40 3.51 11.24
N THR A 41 -13.71 3.38 11.39
CA THR A 41 -14.40 2.42 12.26
C THR A 41 -15.04 1.27 11.46
N GLY A 42 -15.85 0.43 12.12
CA GLY A 42 -16.47 -0.76 11.54
C GLY A 42 -15.59 -2.01 11.67
N THR A 43 -16.11 -3.17 11.27
CA THR A 43 -15.43 -4.47 11.43
C THR A 43 -14.03 -4.51 10.79
N ASN A 44 -13.82 -3.77 9.72
CA ASN A 44 -12.54 -3.66 9.00
C ASN A 44 -11.78 -2.36 9.30
N GLY A 45 -12.34 -1.46 10.12
CA GLY A 45 -11.73 -0.18 10.45
C GLY A 45 -10.47 -0.31 11.30
N LEU A 46 -9.52 0.60 11.09
CA LEU A 46 -8.26 0.64 11.83
C LEU A 46 -8.45 1.10 13.28
N ILE A 47 -9.48 1.92 13.54
CA ILE A 47 -9.84 2.33 14.90
C ILE A 47 -10.34 1.13 15.71
N THR A 48 -11.15 0.27 15.10
CA THR A 48 -11.62 -0.98 15.71
C THR A 48 -10.46 -1.93 16.03
N ARG A 49 -9.32 -1.78 15.33
CA ARG A 49 -8.09 -2.56 15.55
C ARG A 49 -7.12 -1.89 16.54
N GLY A 50 -7.50 -0.78 17.17
CA GLY A 50 -6.74 -0.13 18.24
C GLY A 50 -5.84 1.03 17.83
N PHE A 51 -5.94 1.51 16.58
CA PHE A 51 -5.22 2.71 16.12
C PHE A 51 -6.10 3.96 16.30
N THR A 52 -5.50 5.15 16.45
CA THR A 52 -6.28 6.39 16.65
C THR A 52 -5.90 7.49 15.68
N THR A 53 -4.61 7.69 15.45
CA THR A 53 -4.08 8.69 14.51
C THR A 53 -3.20 8.03 13.46
N PHE A 54 -2.89 8.75 12.39
CA PHE A 54 -1.96 8.28 11.36
C PHE A 54 -0.62 7.86 11.96
N GLY A 55 -0.09 8.61 12.92
CA GLY A 55 1.17 8.32 13.61
C GLY A 55 1.17 7.06 14.47
N THR A 56 0.00 6.51 14.82
CA THR A 56 -0.10 5.24 15.57
C THR A 56 0.06 4.01 14.68
N LEU A 57 0.01 4.16 13.35
CA LEU A 57 0.14 3.05 12.41
C LEU A 57 1.60 2.58 12.36
N PRO A 58 1.88 1.27 12.39
CA PRO A 58 3.25 0.74 12.42
C PRO A 58 4.11 1.11 11.22
N THR A 59 3.47 1.42 10.09
CA THR A 59 4.12 1.77 8.83
C THR A 59 4.24 3.28 8.62
N PHE A 60 3.69 4.12 9.50
CA PHE A 60 3.77 5.58 9.35
C PHE A 60 5.23 6.05 9.21
N PRO A 61 5.55 6.99 8.28
CA PRO A 61 4.65 7.74 7.39
C PRO A 61 4.37 7.07 6.02
N ARG A 62 4.63 5.76 5.87
CA ARG A 62 4.33 4.99 4.66
C ARG A 62 2.88 4.52 4.64
N ILE A 63 1.98 5.48 4.53
CA ILE A 63 0.53 5.27 4.48
C ILE A 63 -0.07 6.03 3.28
N GLY A 64 -1.31 5.70 2.92
CA GLY A 64 -2.02 6.40 1.86
C GLY A 64 -3.34 5.76 1.47
N GLY A 65 -3.97 6.32 0.45
CA GLY A 65 -5.12 5.74 -0.22
C GLY A 65 -4.73 4.72 -1.30
N ALA A 66 -5.61 3.73 -1.51
CA ALA A 66 -5.43 2.68 -2.50
C ALA A 66 -6.72 2.40 -3.28
N PRO A 67 -6.64 1.93 -4.54
CA PRO A 67 -7.82 1.65 -5.36
C PRO A 67 -8.63 0.44 -4.88
N ALA A 68 -8.05 -0.41 -4.03
CA ALA A 68 -8.77 -1.51 -3.41
C ALA A 68 -9.74 -1.06 -2.31
N ILE A 69 -9.59 0.15 -1.77
CA ILE A 69 -10.50 0.72 -0.79
C ILE A 69 -11.55 1.52 -1.56
N THR A 70 -12.76 0.98 -1.66
CA THR A 70 -13.86 1.61 -2.41
C THR A 70 -14.77 2.47 -1.54
N GLY A 71 -14.54 2.50 -0.23
CA GLY A 71 -15.33 3.29 0.72
C GLY A 71 -15.13 2.84 2.17
N PHE A 72 -16.01 3.37 3.04
CA PHE A 72 -16.03 3.09 4.47
C PHE A 72 -16.07 1.58 4.76
N ASN A 73 -15.31 1.14 5.77
CA ASN A 73 -15.31 -0.25 6.25
C ASN A 73 -14.97 -1.30 5.15
N SER A 74 -14.22 -0.90 4.13
CA SER A 74 -13.73 -1.81 3.08
C SER A 74 -12.95 -2.98 3.67
N ALA A 75 -13.11 -4.17 3.10
CA ALA A 75 -12.29 -5.34 3.45
C ALA A 75 -10.79 -5.14 3.13
N ALA A 76 -10.45 -4.17 2.28
CA ALA A 76 -9.07 -3.81 1.96
C ALA A 76 -8.44 -2.83 2.98
N CYS A 77 -9.17 -2.39 4.01
CA CYS A 77 -8.64 -1.49 5.01
C CYS A 77 -7.48 -2.12 5.78
N GLY A 78 -6.37 -1.40 5.89
CA GLY A 78 -5.14 -1.89 6.51
C GLY A 78 -4.31 -2.85 5.65
N SER A 79 -4.69 -3.06 4.38
CA SER A 79 -3.91 -3.89 3.46
C SER A 79 -2.54 -3.27 3.18
N CYS A 80 -1.54 -4.14 3.03
CA CYS A 80 -0.16 -3.72 2.73
C CYS A 80 0.14 -3.87 1.24
N TRP A 81 0.76 -2.85 0.65
CA TRP A 81 1.08 -2.81 -0.76
C TRP A 81 2.55 -2.50 -0.98
N ASN A 82 3.23 -3.34 -1.77
CA ASN A 82 4.58 -3.07 -2.21
C ASN A 82 4.55 -2.25 -3.51
N LEU A 83 4.94 -0.99 -3.44
CA LEU A 83 5.06 -0.10 -4.59
C LEU A 83 6.49 -0.19 -5.11
N THR A 84 6.67 -0.42 -6.41
CA THR A 84 8.01 -0.48 -7.03
C THR A 84 8.13 0.56 -8.14
N PHE A 85 9.22 1.32 -8.09
CA PHE A 85 9.59 2.28 -9.12
C PHE A 85 10.82 1.79 -9.85
N THR A 86 10.70 1.57 -11.16
CA THR A 86 11.85 1.32 -12.03
C THR A 86 12.13 2.57 -12.86
N ASN A 87 13.33 3.14 -12.71
CA ASN A 87 13.71 4.34 -13.45
C ASN A 87 14.09 4.03 -14.91
N GLY A 88 14.33 5.07 -15.71
CA GLY A 88 14.71 4.91 -17.13
C GLY A 88 16.07 4.22 -17.36
N GLN A 89 16.85 4.00 -16.30
CA GLN A 89 18.12 3.26 -16.31
C GLN A 89 17.94 1.80 -15.85
N GLY A 90 16.71 1.36 -15.57
CA GLY A 90 16.42 0.01 -15.08
C GLY A 90 16.69 -0.21 -13.58
N LYS A 91 16.98 0.85 -12.80
CA LYS A 91 17.14 0.74 -11.34
C LYS A 91 15.78 0.75 -10.68
N SER A 92 15.53 -0.26 -9.85
CA SER A 92 14.29 -0.39 -9.07
C SER A 92 14.45 0.05 -7.61
N THR A 93 13.44 0.74 -7.09
CA THR A 93 13.26 1.07 -5.67
C THR A 93 11.89 0.59 -5.23
N SER A 94 11.78 -0.07 -4.09
CA SER A 94 10.51 -0.56 -3.57
C SER A 94 10.25 -0.06 -2.16
N ILE A 95 8.98 0.22 -1.87
CA ILE A 95 8.50 0.55 -0.52
C ILE A 95 7.23 -0.24 -0.21
N THR A 96 7.02 -0.56 1.05
CA THR A 96 5.74 -1.07 1.54
C THR A 96 4.95 0.06 2.16
N ILE A 97 3.69 0.21 1.77
CA ILE A 97 2.74 1.15 2.36
C ILE A 97 1.55 0.41 3.01
N THR A 98 0.88 1.04 3.96
CA THR A 98 -0.44 0.60 4.45
C THR A 98 -1.54 1.45 3.82
N ALA A 99 -2.54 0.80 3.25
CA ALA A 99 -3.71 1.45 2.67
C ALA A 99 -4.73 1.78 3.77
N ILE A 100 -5.08 3.06 3.89
CA ILE A 100 -5.96 3.58 4.95
C ILE A 100 -7.16 4.37 4.41
N ASP A 101 -7.17 4.65 3.11
CA ASP A 101 -8.20 5.50 2.52
C ASP A 101 -8.52 5.13 1.06
N VAL A 102 -9.59 5.71 0.54
CA VAL A 102 -9.94 5.61 -0.88
C VAL A 102 -8.94 6.40 -1.71
N ALA A 103 -8.42 5.81 -2.78
CA ALA A 103 -7.78 6.56 -3.86
C ALA A 103 -8.24 6.00 -5.20
N THR A 104 -8.58 6.88 -6.14
CA THR A 104 -9.03 6.52 -7.49
C THR A 104 -8.39 7.43 -8.52
N PRO A 105 -7.89 6.92 -9.66
CA PRO A 105 -7.95 5.52 -10.11
C PRO A 105 -6.86 4.62 -9.49
N ASP A 106 -5.82 5.20 -8.90
CA ASP A 106 -4.64 4.47 -8.41
C ASP A 106 -4.31 4.88 -6.95
N PHE A 107 -3.03 5.00 -6.57
CA PHE A 107 -2.60 5.26 -5.21
C PHE A 107 -2.35 6.75 -4.94
N ASN A 108 -2.60 7.17 -3.70
CA ASN A 108 -2.23 8.49 -3.18
C ASN A 108 -1.52 8.32 -1.84
N ILE A 109 -0.23 8.63 -1.73
CA ILE A 109 0.59 8.30 -0.54
C ILE A 109 1.16 9.56 0.14
N GLY A 110 1.72 9.41 1.34
CA GLY A 110 2.50 10.50 1.95
C GLY A 110 3.67 10.96 1.09
N LEU A 111 4.00 12.24 1.16
CA LEU A 111 5.16 12.83 0.49
C LEU A 111 6.45 12.12 0.91
N THR A 112 6.58 11.73 2.19
CA THR A 112 7.73 10.96 2.67
C THR A 112 7.84 9.61 1.95
N ALA A 113 6.73 8.89 1.82
CA ALA A 113 6.69 7.63 1.08
C ALA A 113 7.02 7.82 -0.40
N MET A 114 6.53 8.90 -1.01
CA MET A 114 6.85 9.26 -2.40
C MET A 114 8.35 9.59 -2.59
N ASN A 115 8.96 10.25 -1.62
CA ASN A 115 10.39 10.53 -1.63
C ASN A 115 11.23 9.26 -1.46
N ASP A 116 10.80 8.34 -0.58
CA ASP A 116 11.46 7.05 -0.35
C ASP A 116 11.51 6.19 -1.62
N ILE A 117 10.45 6.18 -2.43
CA ILE A 117 10.41 5.41 -3.68
C ILE A 117 11.19 6.10 -4.82
N GLY A 118 11.51 7.39 -4.67
CA GLY A 118 12.50 8.09 -5.48
C GLY A 118 11.97 8.90 -6.66
N LYS A 119 10.69 9.33 -6.66
CA LYS A 119 10.17 10.30 -7.65
C LYS A 119 8.96 11.10 -7.16
N LEU A 120 8.90 12.38 -7.57
CA LEU A 120 7.68 13.17 -7.65
C LEU A 120 7.04 12.99 -9.05
N GLY A 121 5.83 12.42 -9.13
CA GLY A 121 4.92 12.64 -10.26
C GLY A 121 5.16 11.91 -11.60
N THR A 122 5.47 10.61 -11.65
CA THR A 122 5.26 9.84 -12.90
C THR A 122 5.17 8.32 -12.72
N ARG A 123 4.28 7.70 -13.53
CA ARG A 123 4.01 6.27 -13.77
C ARG A 123 4.97 5.28 -13.10
N LEU A 124 4.42 4.55 -12.14
CA LEU A 124 5.07 3.49 -11.38
C LEU A 124 4.65 2.12 -11.91
N PHE A 125 5.54 1.13 -11.84
CA PHE A 125 5.21 -0.25 -12.18
C PHE A 125 4.84 -0.97 -10.88
N LEU A 126 3.55 -1.11 -10.64
CA LEU A 126 3.05 -1.80 -9.45
C LEU A 126 3.33 -3.29 -9.60
N GLN A 127 4.18 -3.82 -8.73
CA GLN A 127 4.20 -5.24 -8.44
C GLN A 127 3.41 -5.41 -7.14
N SER A 128 2.09 -5.59 -7.27
CA SER A 128 1.24 -5.92 -6.13
C SER A 128 1.69 -7.27 -5.56
N ILE A 129 2.55 -7.24 -4.56
CA ILE A 129 2.82 -8.38 -3.70
C ILE A 129 1.99 -8.14 -2.45
N CYS A 130 0.98 -8.99 -2.28
CA CYS A 130 0.10 -9.01 -1.12
C CYS A 130 0.95 -9.38 0.10
N CYS A 131 1.47 -8.38 0.82
CA CYS A 131 2.00 -8.60 2.15
C CYS A 131 0.81 -8.73 3.10
N THR A 132 0.89 -9.69 4.02
CA THR A 132 -0.17 -10.04 4.97
C THR A 132 -0.71 -8.79 5.64
N ALA A 133 -1.99 -8.50 5.40
CA ALA A 133 -2.71 -7.42 6.06
C ALA A 133 -2.86 -7.72 7.56
N TYR A 134 -2.95 -6.68 8.38
CA TYR A 134 -3.35 -6.79 9.78
C TYR A 134 -4.84 -7.11 9.92
#